data_AF-A0A6F9ZU18-F1
#
_entry.id   AF-A0A6F9ZU18-F1
#
_cell.length_a   1.000
_cell.length_b   1.000
_cell.length_c   1.000
_cell.angle_alpha   90.00
_cell.angle_beta   90.00
_cell.angle_gamma   90.00
#
_symmetry.space_group_name_H-M   'P 1'
#
loop_
_entity.id
_entity.type
_entity.pdbx_description
1 polymer ?
#
loop_
_entity_poly.entity_id
_entity_poly.type
_entity_poly.pdbx_seq_one_letter_code
_entity_poly.pdbx_strand_id
1 'polypeptide(L)'
;MEAIEMDIIDHLPSIASVLFIVIALLVAYFRRYSFTLAILISNFIVFFIYTLFPAVMNADLAFSPVYLHHSQYRIYTVVTTMFLHANLSHILGNMITLFFLGIPFERRIGWKKFLLIYFISGIGGSIVFSI
;
A
#
# COMPACT_ATOMS: atom_id res chain seq x y z
N MET A 1 10.92 13.85 26.61
CA MET A 1 11.73 12.90 25.83
C MET A 1 11.04 11.55 25.81
N GLU A 2 10.71 10.95 26.96
CA GLU A 2 9.94 9.68 27.06
C GLU A 2 8.56 9.71 26.35
N ALA A 3 7.79 10.79 26.48
CA ALA A 3 6.46 10.87 25.85
C ALA A 3 6.50 10.92 24.31
N ILE A 4 7.59 11.41 23.71
CA ILE A 4 7.76 11.47 22.25
C ILE A 4 8.26 10.12 21.72
N GLU A 5 9.12 9.43 22.48
CA GLU A 5 9.56 8.08 22.11
C GLU A 5 8.41 7.08 22.15
N MET A 6 7.54 7.17 23.14
CA MET A 6 6.37 6.31 23.27
C MET A 6 5.37 6.52 22.12
N ASP A 7 5.18 7.77 21.68
CA ASP A 7 4.34 8.14 20.51
C ASP A 7 4.88 7.53 19.20
N ILE A 8 6.21 7.53 18.99
CA ILE A 8 6.81 6.92 17.79
C ILE A 8 6.69 5.39 17.80
N ILE A 9 6.83 4.76 18.96
CA ILE A 9 6.74 3.30 19.10
C ILE A 9 5.33 2.80 18.71
N ASP A 10 4.30 3.56 19.05
CA ASP A 10 2.92 3.21 18.72
C ASP A 10 2.66 3.19 17.20
N HIS A 11 3.37 4.01 16.43
CA HIS A 11 3.28 4.09 14.97
C HIS A 11 4.26 3.16 14.23
N LEU A 12 5.09 2.40 14.95
CA LEU A 12 6.13 1.56 14.38
C LEU A 12 5.62 0.54 13.33
N PRO A 13 4.47 -0.15 13.52
CA PRO A 13 3.95 -1.08 12.52
C PRO A 13 3.65 -0.40 11.16
N SER A 14 3.10 0.81 11.20
CA SER A 14 2.77 1.61 10.02
C SER A 14 4.04 2.09 9.30
N ILE A 15 5.01 2.59 10.07
CA ILE A 15 6.31 3.03 9.55
C ILE A 15 7.06 1.86 8.92
N ALA A 16 7.12 0.71 9.60
CA ALA A 16 7.76 -0.49 9.09
C ALA A 16 7.12 -0.98 7.78
N SER A 17 5.79 -0.92 7.68
CA SER A 17 5.05 -1.27 6.47
C SER A 17 5.42 -0.37 5.29
N VAL A 18 5.43 0.95 5.49
CA VAL A 18 5.80 1.91 4.43
C VAL A 18 7.26 1.76 4.02
N LEU A 19 8.18 1.61 4.98
CA LEU A 19 9.59 1.37 4.69
C LEU A 19 9.79 0.07 3.90
N PHE A 20 9.09 -1.00 4.26
CA PHE A 20 9.16 -2.26 3.53
C PHE A 20 8.71 -2.09 2.08
N ILE A 21 7.58 -1.42 1.83
CA ILE A 21 7.08 -1.14 0.47
C ILE A 21 8.15 -0.37 -0.33
N VAL A 22 8.68 0.72 0.23
CA VAL A 22 9.69 1.54 -0.44
C VAL A 22 10.95 0.73 -0.75
N ILE A 23 11.45 -0.03 0.22
CA ILE A 23 12.64 -0.88 0.05
C ILE A 23 12.37 -1.93 -1.03
N ALA A 24 11.22 -2.61 -1.02
CA ALA A 24 10.87 -3.62 -2.02
C ALA A 24 10.84 -3.03 -3.44
N LEU A 25 10.27 -1.83 -3.61
CA LEU A 25 10.25 -1.14 -4.91
C LEU A 25 11.65 -0.67 -5.35
N LEU A 26 12.48 -0.18 -4.42
CA LEU A 26 13.86 0.20 -4.70
C LEU A 26 14.70 -1.02 -5.09
N VAL A 27 14.56 -2.13 -4.37
CA VAL A 27 15.20 -3.40 -4.71
C VAL A 27 14.77 -3.86 -6.09
N ALA A 28 13.47 -3.78 -6.42
CA ALA A 28 12.98 -4.10 -7.76
C ALA A 28 13.60 -3.23 -8.84
N TYR A 29 13.72 -1.93 -8.59
CA TYR A 29 14.37 -0.99 -9.49
C TYR A 29 15.85 -1.32 -9.72
N PHE A 30 16.64 -1.47 -8.65
CA PHE A 30 18.09 -1.68 -8.75
C PHE A 30 18.45 -3.08 -9.24
N ARG A 31 17.71 -4.11 -8.82
CA ARG A 31 17.94 -5.51 -9.23
C ARG A 31 17.23 -5.88 -10.53
N ARG A 32 16.47 -4.96 -11.12
CA ARG A 32 15.64 -5.18 -12.33
C ARG A 32 14.66 -6.35 -12.16
N TYR A 33 14.12 -6.51 -10.94
CA TYR A 33 13.03 -7.44 -10.70
C TYR A 33 11.68 -6.83 -11.12
N SER A 34 10.67 -7.69 -11.28
CA SER A 34 9.32 -7.25 -11.59
C SER A 34 8.75 -6.40 -10.46
N PHE A 35 8.24 -5.23 -10.80
CA PHE A 35 7.51 -4.37 -9.86
C PHE A 35 6.20 -5.01 -9.40
N THR A 36 5.56 -5.82 -10.27
CA THR A 36 4.40 -6.63 -9.88
C THR A 36 4.74 -7.54 -8.71
N LEU A 37 5.89 -8.23 -8.76
CA LEU A 37 6.31 -9.11 -7.67
C LEU A 37 6.62 -8.33 -6.39
N ALA A 38 7.28 -7.18 -6.50
CA ALA A 38 7.57 -6.32 -5.34
C ALA A 38 6.30 -5.84 -4.64
N ILE A 39 5.29 -5.42 -5.42
CA ILE A 39 3.98 -5.02 -4.90
C ILE A 39 3.27 -6.22 -4.25
N LEU A 40 3.31 -7.39 -4.87
CA LEU A 40 2.69 -8.61 -4.33
C LEU A 40 3.29 -9.00 -2.98
N ILE A 41 4.61 -9.05 -2.87
CA ILE A 41 5.30 -9.35 -1.60
C ILE A 41 4.97 -8.29 -0.56
N SER A 42 4.98 -7.01 -0.96
CA SER A 42 4.63 -5.91 -0.06
C SER A 42 3.22 -6.06 0.49
N ASN A 43 2.23 -6.39 -0.34
CA ASN A 43 0.85 -6.58 0.12
C ASN A 43 0.71 -7.72 1.12
N PHE A 44 1.41 -8.84 0.94
CA PHE A 44 1.37 -9.93 1.92
C PHE A 44 2.02 -9.55 3.26
N ILE A 45 3.15 -8.83 3.22
CA ILE A 45 3.83 -8.39 4.45
C ILE A 45 2.99 -7.34 5.18
N VAL A 46 2.45 -6.34 4.46
CA VAL A 46 1.56 -5.32 5.03
C VAL A 46 0.31 -5.97 5.61
N PHE A 47 -0.29 -6.95 4.93
CA PHE A 47 -1.45 -7.67 5.44
C PHE A 47 -1.12 -8.47 6.70
N PHE A 48 0.04 -9.14 6.75
CA PHE A 48 0.48 -9.84 7.94
C PHE A 48 0.62 -8.87 9.13
N ILE A 49 1.27 -7.73 8.96
CA ILE A 49 1.37 -6.69 10.00
C ILE A 49 -0.03 -6.17 10.38
N TYR A 50 -0.91 -5.96 9.41
CA TYR A 50 -2.29 -5.53 9.64
C TYR A 50 -3.08 -6.50 10.50
N THR A 51 -2.89 -7.81 10.33
CA THR A 51 -3.56 -8.81 11.17
C THR A 51 -3.12 -8.74 12.64
N LEU A 52 -1.93 -8.22 12.92
CA LEU A 52 -1.39 -8.07 14.27
C LEU A 52 -1.74 -6.71 14.89
N PHE A 53 -1.79 -5.64 14.07
CA PHE A 53 -1.97 -4.25 14.53
C PHE A 53 -3.06 -3.49 13.76
N PRO A 54 -4.30 -3.98 13.69
CA PRO A 54 -5.33 -3.39 12.82
C PRO A 54 -5.73 -1.97 13.25
N ALA A 55 -5.79 -1.68 14.55
CA ALA A 55 -6.19 -0.36 15.05
C ALA A 55 -5.21 0.74 14.62
N VAL A 56 -3.91 0.52 14.85
CA VAL A 56 -2.83 1.44 14.49
C VAL A 56 -2.78 1.64 12.97
N MET A 57 -2.77 0.54 12.20
CA MET A 57 -2.66 0.64 10.75
C MET A 57 -3.87 1.31 10.09
N ASN A 58 -5.08 1.11 10.63
CA ASN A 58 -6.25 1.85 10.16
C ASN A 58 -6.15 3.35 10.50
N ALA A 59 -5.70 3.70 11.71
CA ALA A 59 -5.55 5.09 12.11
C ALA A 59 -4.52 5.85 11.26
N ASP A 60 -3.42 5.18 10.89
CA ASP A 60 -2.29 5.82 10.22
C ASP A 60 -2.39 5.79 8.70
N LEU A 61 -2.79 4.65 8.13
CA LEU A 61 -2.61 4.34 6.71
C LEU A 61 -3.94 4.22 5.92
N ALA A 62 -5.07 4.03 6.59
CA ALA A 62 -6.35 3.90 5.91
C ALA A 62 -6.88 5.25 5.46
N PHE A 63 -7.43 5.27 4.25
CA PHE A 63 -8.08 6.45 3.72
C PHE A 63 -9.49 6.60 4.31
N SER A 64 -9.84 7.82 4.71
CA SER A 64 -11.20 8.21 5.10
C SER A 64 -11.63 9.42 4.28
N PRO A 65 -12.84 9.43 3.69
CA PRO A 65 -13.37 10.57 2.94
C PRO A 65 -13.37 11.87 3.76
N VAL A 66 -13.51 11.77 5.09
CA VAL A 66 -13.49 12.91 6.02
C VAL A 66 -12.18 13.71 5.93
N TYR A 67 -11.06 13.07 5.56
CA TYR A 67 -9.77 13.73 5.39
C TYR A 67 -9.70 14.66 4.16
N LEU A 68 -10.65 14.56 3.22
CA LEU A 68 -10.74 15.48 2.07
C LEU A 68 -11.41 16.81 2.44
N HIS A 69 -12.21 16.84 3.50
CA HIS A 69 -13.04 17.99 3.87
C HIS A 69 -12.52 18.78 5.09
N HIS A 70 -11.58 18.22 5.86
CA HIS A 70 -11.02 18.85 7.06
C HIS A 70 -9.52 19.18 6.95
N SER A 71 -9.04 20.08 7.80
CA SER A 71 -7.68 20.64 7.86
C SER A 71 -6.53 19.66 8.08
N GLN A 72 -6.81 18.36 8.20
CA GLN A 72 -5.81 17.30 8.35
C GLN A 72 -5.65 16.55 7.03
N TYR A 73 -5.05 17.22 6.04
CA TYR A 73 -4.75 16.65 4.72
C TYR A 73 -3.80 15.46 4.82
N ARG A 74 -4.35 14.27 5.08
CA ARG A 74 -3.62 13.00 5.06
C ARG A 74 -3.62 12.41 3.65
N ILE A 75 -3.21 13.19 2.65
CA ILE A 75 -3.29 12.83 1.22
C ILE A 75 -2.52 11.53 0.92
N TYR A 76 -1.46 11.26 1.68
CA TYR A 76 -0.70 10.01 1.57
C TYR A 76 -1.57 8.76 1.80
N THR A 77 -2.66 8.86 2.58
CA THR A 77 -3.57 7.74 2.85
C THR A 77 -4.27 7.22 1.60
N VAL A 78 -4.46 8.07 0.58
CA VAL A 78 -5.01 7.67 -0.73
C VAL A 78 -4.13 6.63 -1.41
N VAL A 79 -2.81 6.68 -1.17
CA VAL A 79 -1.85 5.72 -1.71
C VAL A 79 -1.64 4.55 -0.74
N THR A 80 -1.46 4.81 0.56
CA THR A 80 -1.18 3.73 1.51
C THR A 80 -2.36 2.78 1.70
N THR A 81 -3.59 3.28 1.53
CA THR A 81 -4.80 2.44 1.57
C THR A 81 -4.81 1.38 0.46
N MET A 82 -4.07 1.58 -0.65
CA MET A 82 -3.95 0.59 -1.72
C MET A 82 -3.25 -0.71 -1.26
N PHE A 83 -2.56 -0.67 -0.13
CA PHE A 83 -1.86 -1.83 0.44
C PHE A 83 -2.62 -2.46 1.63
N LEU A 84 -3.67 -1.80 2.14
CA LEU A 84 -4.47 -2.31 3.23
C LEU A 84 -5.59 -3.21 2.70
N HIS A 85 -5.72 -4.41 3.28
CA HIS A 85 -6.74 -5.38 2.90
C HIS A 85 -7.50 -5.84 4.14
N ALA A 86 -8.82 -5.73 4.12
CA ALA A 86 -9.67 -6.01 5.28
C ALA A 86 -9.76 -7.49 5.66
N ASN A 87 -9.54 -8.42 4.71
CA ASN A 87 -9.67 -9.85 4.95
C ASN A 87 -8.89 -10.69 3.94
N LEU A 88 -8.72 -11.98 4.27
CA LEU A 88 -7.93 -12.93 3.50
C LEU A 88 -8.48 -13.14 2.08
N SER A 89 -9.81 -13.25 1.90
CA SER A 89 -10.41 -13.40 0.57
C SER A 89 -10.13 -12.22 -0.34
N HIS A 90 -10.15 -11.00 0.20
CA HIS A 90 -9.91 -9.78 -0.56
C HIS A 90 -8.44 -9.71 -1.05
N ILE A 91 -7.47 -9.93 -0.16
CA ILE A 91 -6.06 -9.95 -0.57
C ILE A 91 -5.77 -11.07 -1.57
N LEU A 92 -6.30 -12.28 -1.37
CA LEU A 92 -6.06 -13.39 -2.28
C LEU A 92 -6.64 -13.09 -3.68
N GLY A 93 -7.86 -12.57 -3.77
CA GLY A 93 -8.47 -12.17 -5.05
C GLY A 93 -7.63 -11.11 -5.79
N ASN A 94 -7.17 -10.09 -5.07
CA ASN A 94 -6.31 -9.05 -5.64
C ASN A 94 -4.95 -9.61 -6.09
N MET A 95 -4.31 -10.44 -5.27
CA MET A 95 -2.98 -10.97 -5.57
C MET A 95 -3.00 -11.99 -6.71
N ILE A 96 -4.05 -12.82 -6.81
CA ILE A 96 -4.27 -13.71 -7.97
C ILE A 96 -4.39 -12.87 -9.24
N THR A 97 -5.25 -11.86 -9.22
CA THR A 97 -5.45 -10.95 -10.37
C THR A 97 -4.16 -10.24 -10.75
N LEU A 98 -3.46 -9.67 -9.77
CA LEU A 98 -2.21 -8.94 -9.97
C LEU A 98 -1.10 -9.87 -10.48
N PHE A 99 -1.02 -11.11 -9.99
CA PHE A 99 -0.03 -12.08 -10.47
C PHE A 99 -0.28 -12.47 -11.93
N PHE A 100 -1.51 -12.90 -12.26
CA PHE A 100 -1.85 -13.41 -13.58
C PHE A 100 -1.95 -12.31 -14.64
N LEU A 101 -2.43 -11.12 -14.29
CA LEU A 101 -2.55 -10.00 -15.24
C LEU A 101 -1.35 -9.06 -15.18
N GLY A 102 -0.87 -8.73 -13.98
CA GLY A 102 0.18 -7.73 -13.77
C GLY A 102 1.52 -8.14 -14.36
N ILE A 103 2.01 -9.37 -14.13
CA ILE A 103 3.31 -9.82 -14.65
C ILE A 103 3.37 -9.76 -16.18
N PRO A 104 2.45 -10.40 -16.95
CA PRO A 104 2.51 -10.32 -18.40
C PRO A 104 2.24 -8.90 -18.91
N PHE A 105 1.41 -8.11 -18.24
CA PHE A 105 1.15 -6.73 -18.61
C PHE A 105 2.41 -5.87 -18.44
N GLU A 106 3.07 -5.92 -17.28
CA GLU A 106 4.34 -5.23 -17.00
C GLU A 106 5.41 -5.58 -18.04
N ARG A 107 5.53 -6.86 -18.40
CA ARG A 107 6.47 -7.32 -19.44
C ARG A 107 6.18 -6.74 -20.82
N ARG A 108 4.90 -6.50 -21.16
CA ARG A 108 4.48 -5.97 -22.46
C ARG A 108 4.66 -4.45 -22.57
N ILE A 109 4.33 -3.70 -21.52
CA ILE A 109 4.31 -2.22 -21.57
C ILE A 109 5.51 -1.56 -20.90
N GLY A 110 6.31 -2.34 -20.16
CA GLY A 110 7.41 -1.87 -19.34
C GLY A 110 6.96 -1.34 -17.98
N TRP A 111 7.87 -1.42 -17.00
CA TRP A 111 7.59 -1.10 -15.60
C TRP A 111 7.07 0.32 -15.35
N LYS A 112 7.56 1.32 -16.11
CA LYS A 112 7.14 2.73 -15.94
C LYS A 112 5.64 2.92 -16.19
N LYS A 113 5.15 2.39 -17.31
CA LYS A 113 3.74 2.48 -17.69
C LYS A 113 2.88 1.63 -16.77
N PHE A 114 3.39 0.45 -16.37
CA PHE A 114 2.73 -0.39 -15.37
C PHE A 114 2.50 0.34 -14.05
N LEU A 115 3.55 0.95 -13.46
CA LEU A 115 3.41 1.69 -12.20
C LEU A 115 2.46 2.88 -12.33
N LEU A 116 2.53 3.62 -13.44
CA LEU A 116 1.62 4.73 -13.68
C LEU A 116 0.15 4.26 -13.68
N ILE A 117 -0.15 3.19 -14.41
CA ILE A 117 -1.50 2.61 -14.46
C ILE A 117 -1.90 2.06 -13.08
N TYR A 118 -1.00 1.39 -12.37
CA TYR A 118 -1.24 0.86 -11.03
C TYR A 118 -1.64 1.98 -10.05
N PHE A 119 -0.87 3.06 -9.98
CA PHE A 119 -1.17 4.17 -9.06
C PHE A 119 -2.40 4.96 -9.48
N ILE A 120 -2.58 5.26 -10.77
CA ILE A 120 -3.77 5.99 -11.24
C ILE A 120 -5.05 5.19 -10.96
N SER A 121 -5.04 3.88 -11.25
CA SER A 121 -6.21 3.03 -11.01
C SER A 121 -6.53 2.89 -9.52
N GLY A 122 -5.52 2.72 -8.66
CA GLY A 122 -5.71 2.66 -7.22
C GLY A 122 -6.23 3.97 -6.62
N ILE A 123 -5.61 5.10 -6.98
CA ILE A 123 -6.05 6.44 -6.53
C ILE A 123 -7.47 6.71 -7.02
N GLY A 124 -7.75 6.44 -8.30
CA GLY A 124 -9.08 6.61 -8.88
C GLY A 124 -10.14 5.75 -8.18
N GLY A 125 -9.81 4.49 -7.87
CA GLY A 125 -10.67 3.60 -7.09
C GLY A 125 -10.98 4.14 -5.70
N SER A 126 -9.97 4.60 -4.96
CA SER A 126 -10.14 5.21 -3.63
C SER A 126 -11.05 6.44 -3.67
N ILE A 127 -10.88 7.30 -4.68
CA ILE A 127 -11.71 8.51 -4.83
C ILE A 127 -13.15 8.14 -5.19
N VAL A 128 -13.37 7.26 -6.18
CA VAL A 128 -14.72 6.85 -6.58
C VAL A 128 -15.48 6.17 -5.44
N PHE A 129 -14.79 5.36 -4.62
CA PHE A 129 -15.40 4.74 -3.43
C PHE A 129 -15.80 5.76 -2.34
N SER A 130 -15.19 6.95 -2.34
CA SER A 130 -15.44 7.99 -1.33
C SER A 130 -16.55 8.99 -1.67
N ILE A 131 -17.12 8.90 -2.88
CA ILE A 131 -18.27 9.70 -3.33
C ILE A 131 -19.56 8.96 -2.99
#